data_AF-A0A0R2SBU9-F1
#
_entry.id   AF-A0A0R2SBU9-F1
#
_cell.length_a   1.000
_cell.length_b   1.000
_cell.length_c   1.000
_cell.angle_alpha   90.00
_cell.angle_beta   90.00
_cell.angle_gamma   90.00
#
_symmetry.space_group_name_H-M   'P 1'
#
loop_
_entity.id
_entity.type
_entity.pdbx_description
1 polymer ?
#
loop_
_entity_poly.entity_id
_entity_poly.type
_entity_poly.pdbx_seq_one_letter_code
_entity_poly.pdbx_strand_id
1 'polypeptide(L)'
;MSLTGVVNSSSGFSPTFAAELRERSDEDLEKLFTLRPDLITPIPADMSSLATRACSAPSLLRALETLNQWQFQVLEVCAALRDPFTIKEV
;
A
#
# COMPACT_ATOMS: atom_id res chain seq x y z
N MET A 1 22.09 10.29 5.11
CA MET A 1 20.88 11.12 5.27
C MET A 1 20.59 11.78 3.93
N SER A 2 19.86 11.10 3.03
CA SER A 2 19.49 11.65 1.72
C SER A 2 17.98 11.78 1.62
N LEU A 3 17.52 13.02 1.71
CA LEU A 3 16.20 13.48 1.31
C LEU A 3 16.19 13.61 -0.21
N THR A 4 15.54 12.70 -0.93
CA THR A 4 15.03 13.02 -2.27
C THR A 4 13.70 12.33 -2.48
N GLY A 5 12.64 13.04 -2.11
CA GLY A 5 11.31 12.76 -2.64
C GLY A 5 11.33 12.97 -4.15
N VAL A 6 11.16 11.89 -4.88
CA VAL A 6 10.64 11.89 -6.25
C VAL A 6 9.20 11.42 -6.13
N VAL A 7 8.32 12.36 -5.80
CA VAL A 7 6.89 12.22 -6.12
C VAL A 7 6.76 12.63 -7.58
N ASN A 8 6.98 11.68 -8.49
CA ASN A 8 6.81 11.90 -9.92
C ASN A 8 5.30 11.89 -10.23
N SER A 9 4.70 13.07 -10.24
CA SER A 9 3.37 13.30 -10.79
C SER A 9 3.43 13.22 -12.32
N SER A 10 3.44 12.01 -12.89
CA SER A 10 3.22 11.80 -14.32
C SER A 10 1.79 11.35 -14.58
N SER A 11 0.93 12.33 -14.85
CA SER A 11 -0.38 12.13 -15.47
C SER A 11 -0.18 11.48 -16.85
N GLY A 12 -0.54 10.19 -16.95
CA GLY A 12 -0.57 9.48 -18.23
C GLY A 12 -0.77 7.96 -18.13
N PHE A 13 -0.30 7.32 -17.05
CA PHE A 13 -0.56 5.90 -16.80
C PHE A 13 -0.30 5.63 -15.32
N SER A 14 -1.34 5.38 -14.53
CA SER A 14 -1.13 4.91 -13.16
C SER A 14 -0.47 3.53 -13.27
N PRO A 15 0.77 3.33 -12.78
CA PRO A 15 1.39 2.02 -12.83
C PRO A 15 0.48 1.02 -12.10
N THR A 16 0.39 -0.20 -12.63
CA THR A 16 -0.37 -1.25 -11.93
C THR A 16 0.24 -1.45 -10.55
N PHE A 17 -0.57 -1.81 -9.55
CA PHE A 17 -0.05 -2.05 -8.20
C PHE A 17 1.07 -3.09 -8.18
N ALA A 18 1.00 -4.09 -9.07
CA ALA A 18 2.06 -5.07 -9.26
C ALA A 18 3.38 -4.47 -9.80
N ALA A 19 3.34 -3.40 -10.59
CA ALA A 19 4.52 -2.67 -11.05
C ALA A 19 5.12 -1.84 -9.91
N GLU A 20 4.30 -1.11 -9.15
CA GLU A 20 4.75 -0.32 -7.99
C GLU A 20 5.41 -1.19 -6.92
N LEU A 21 4.82 -2.36 -6.61
CA LEU A 21 5.43 -3.34 -5.72
C LEU A 21 6.79 -3.87 -6.22
N ARG A 22 7.01 -3.89 -7.54
CA ARG A 22 8.25 -4.39 -8.16
C ARG A 22 9.36 -3.33 -8.13
N GLU A 23 9.01 -2.06 -8.04
CA GLU A 23 9.93 -0.92 -7.91
C GLU A 23 10.28 -0.60 -6.46
N ARG A 24 9.50 -1.14 -5.51
CA ARG A 24 9.67 -0.95 -4.07
C ARG A 24 10.93 -1.65 -3.55
N SER A 25 11.57 -1.05 -2.55
CA SER A 25 12.77 -1.60 -1.91
C SER A 25 12.47 -2.86 -1.08
N ASP A 26 13.46 -3.73 -0.91
CA ASP A 26 13.33 -4.95 -0.09
C ASP A 26 12.95 -4.62 1.36
N GLU A 27 13.48 -3.52 1.93
CA GLU A 27 13.13 -3.07 3.28
C GLU A 27 11.66 -2.69 3.40
N ASP A 28 11.09 -2.07 2.38
CA ASP A 28 9.68 -1.66 2.38
C ASP A 28 8.74 -2.85 2.10
N LEU A 29 9.20 -3.86 1.36
CA LEU A 29 8.50 -5.14 1.21
C LEU A 29 8.53 -5.95 2.51
N GLU A 30 9.65 -5.98 3.22
CA GLU A 30 9.76 -6.62 4.54
C GLU A 30 8.81 -5.98 5.56
N LYS A 31 8.76 -4.64 5.62
CA LYS A 31 7.78 -3.91 6.44
C LYS A 31 6.35 -4.26 6.06
N LEU A 32 6.04 -4.33 4.76
CA LEU A 32 4.72 -4.71 4.28
C LEU A 32 4.32 -6.10 4.78
N PHE A 33 5.19 -7.09 4.65
CA PHE A 33 4.90 -8.46 5.12
C PHE A 33 4.82 -8.58 6.64
N THR A 34 5.59 -7.77 7.36
CA THR A 34 5.54 -7.71 8.83
C THR A 34 4.19 -7.17 9.31
N LEU A 35 3.66 -6.13 8.65
CA LEU A 35 2.35 -5.56 8.97
C LEU A 35 1.17 -6.40 8.43
N ARG A 36 1.39 -7.12 7.32
CA ARG A 36 0.38 -7.93 6.62
C ARG A 36 0.87 -9.37 6.38
N PRO A 37 0.99 -10.19 7.44
CA PRO A 37 1.42 -11.59 7.30
C PRO A 37 0.42 -12.47 6.52
N ASP A 38 -0.82 -12.00 6.35
CA ASP A 38 -1.83 -12.62 5.49
C ASP A 38 -1.45 -12.56 4.00
N LEU A 39 -0.57 -11.65 3.59
CA LEU A 39 -0.09 -11.53 2.20
C LEU A 39 0.94 -12.58 1.80
N ILE A 40 1.50 -13.33 2.75
CA ILE A 40 2.48 -14.39 2.47
C ILE A 40 1.92 -15.79 2.67
N THR A 41 0.68 -15.91 3.17
CA THR A 41 0.04 -17.21 3.42
C THR A 41 -1.23 -17.37 2.57
N PRO A 42 -1.25 -18.26 1.56
CA PRO A 42 -0.14 -19.03 1.00
C PRO A 42 0.87 -18.16 0.22
N ILE A 43 2.08 -18.65 0.00
CA ILE A 43 3.15 -17.90 -0.69
C ILE A 43 2.68 -17.54 -2.11
N PRO A 44 2.66 -16.25 -2.48
CA PRO A 44 2.25 -15.85 -3.83
C PRO A 44 3.30 -16.32 -4.85
N ALA A 45 2.84 -16.77 -6.01
CA ALA A 45 3.73 -17.22 -7.07
C ALA A 45 4.53 -16.05 -7.68
N ASP A 46 3.87 -14.89 -7.85
CA ASP A 46 4.45 -13.71 -8.51
C ASP A 46 3.90 -12.40 -7.91
N MET A 47 4.54 -11.28 -8.25
CA MET A 47 4.14 -9.93 -7.80
C MET A 47 2.71 -9.55 -8.23
N SER A 48 2.24 -10.08 -9.37
CA SER A 48 0.85 -9.89 -9.82
C SER A 48 -0.15 -10.60 -8.89
N SER A 49 0.14 -11.84 -8.48
CA SER A 49 -0.69 -12.58 -7.53
C SER A 49 -0.67 -11.95 -6.14
N LEU A 50 0.48 -11.40 -5.73
CA LEU A 50 0.61 -10.61 -4.50
C LEU A 50 -0.29 -9.38 -4.55
N ALA A 51 -0.23 -8.61 -5.65
CA ALA A 51 -1.07 -7.43 -5.85
C ALA A 51 -2.57 -7.78 -5.81
N THR A 52 -3.00 -8.82 -6.54
CA THR A 52 -4.40 -9.28 -6.51
C THR A 52 -4.85 -9.68 -5.11
N ARG A 53 -4.01 -10.40 -4.36
CA ARG A 53 -4.33 -10.82 -3.00
C ARG A 53 -4.39 -9.64 -2.03
N ALA A 54 -3.48 -8.68 -2.16
CA ALA A 54 -3.49 -7.46 -1.36
C ALA A 54 -4.73 -6.58 -1.59
N CYS A 55 -5.28 -6.60 -2.81
CA CYS A 55 -6.53 -5.92 -3.17
C CYS A 55 -7.79 -6.77 -2.88
N SER A 56 -7.65 -7.99 -2.35
CA SER A 56 -8.81 -8.84 -2.07
C SER A 56 -9.56 -8.41 -0.81
N ALA A 57 -10.88 -8.52 -0.82
CA ALA A 57 -11.73 -8.21 0.32
C ALA A 57 -11.30 -8.87 1.65
N PRO A 58 -11.00 -10.18 1.72
CA PRO A 58 -10.58 -10.81 2.99
C PRO A 58 -9.25 -10.24 3.52
N SER A 59 -8.34 -9.86 2.63
CA SER A 59 -7.05 -9.28 3.02
C SER A 59 -7.18 -7.83 3.47
N LEU A 60 -8.04 -7.05 2.82
CA LEU A 60 -8.36 -5.69 3.27
C LEU A 60 -9.05 -5.68 4.63
N LEU A 61 -10.00 -6.58 4.89
CA LEU A 61 -10.65 -6.69 6.20
C LEU A 61 -9.63 -7.00 7.30
N ARG A 62 -8.75 -7.98 7.08
CA ARG A 62 -7.65 -8.31 8.01
C ARG A 62 -6.76 -7.09 8.29
N ALA A 63 -6.45 -6.31 7.27
CA ALA A 63 -5.68 -5.08 7.42
C ALA A 63 -6.41 -4.06 8.30
N LEU A 64 -7.71 -3.85 8.05
CA LEU A 64 -8.53 -2.93 8.82
C LEU A 64 -8.69 -3.37 10.29
N GLU A 65 -8.76 -4.67 10.56
CA GLU A 65 -8.79 -5.23 11.92
C GLU A 65 -7.53 -4.90 12.73
N THR A 66 -6.38 -4.68 12.07
CA THR A 66 -5.14 -4.30 12.75
C THR A 66 -5.07 -2.81 13.10
N LEU A 67 -5.95 -1.98 12.52
CA LEU A 67 -5.96 -0.55 12.75
C LEU A 67 -6.70 -0.22 14.05
N ASN A 68 -6.16 0.73 14.81
CA ASN A 68 -6.88 1.33 15.91
C ASN A 68 -7.95 2.31 15.40
N GLN A 69 -8.87 2.72 16.29
CA GLN A 69 -9.97 3.60 15.93
C GLN A 69 -9.53 4.92 15.28
N TRP A 70 -8.44 5.52 15.78
CA TRP A 70 -7.90 6.76 15.21
C TRP A 70 -7.34 6.55 13.80
N GLN A 71 -6.57 5.49 13.58
CA GLN A 71 -6.02 5.13 12.28
C GLN A 71 -7.13 4.85 11.25
N PHE A 72 -8.22 4.20 11.68
CA PHE A 72 -9.38 3.97 10.84
C PHE A 72 -10.07 5.28 10.42
N GLN A 73 -10.24 6.23 11.34
CA GLN A 73 -10.80 7.55 11.04
C GLN A 73 -9.94 8.33 10.04
N VAL A 74 -8.60 8.30 10.20
CA VAL A 74 -7.68 8.91 9.23
C VAL A 74 -7.87 8.25 7.85
N LEU A 75 -7.92 6.91 7.80
CA LEU A 75 -8.13 6.18 6.55
C LEU A 75 -9.47 6.52 5.87
N GLU A 76 -10.54 6.68 6.64
CA GLU A 76 -11.85 7.10 6.14
C GLU A 76 -11.81 8.49 5.49
N VAL A 77 -11.16 9.45 6.16
CA VAL A 77 -10.94 10.80 5.60
C VAL A 77 -10.12 10.69 4.32
N CYS A 78 -9.01 9.95 4.33
CA CYS A 78 -8.17 9.73 3.15
C CYS A 78 -8.95 9.13 1.97
N ALA A 79 -9.88 8.20 2.22
CA ALA A 79 -10.72 7.59 1.19
C ALA A 79 -11.82 8.53 0.66
N ALA A 80 -12.27 9.49 1.48
CA ALA A 80 -13.24 10.51 1.08
C ALA A 80 -12.61 11.63 0.23
N LEU A 81 -11.29 11.86 0.37
CA LEU A 81 -10.57 12.83 -0.48
C LEU A 81 -10.53 12.33 -1.93
N ARG A 82 -10.91 13.21 -2.86
CA ARG A 82 -10.92 12.91 -4.31
C ARG A 82 -9.54 13.06 -4.94
N ASP A 83 -8.71 13.92 -4.36
CA ASP A 83 -7.38 14.25 -4.87
C ASP A 83 -6.28 13.54 -4.07
N PRO A 84 -5.21 13.08 -4.75
CA PRO A 84 -4.06 12.50 -4.06
C PRO A 84 -3.40 13.58 -3.20
N PHE A 85 -3.22 13.30 -1.91
CA PHE A 85 -2.57 14.18 -0.95
C PHE A 85 -1.22 13.58 -0.52
N THR A 86 -0.24 14.43 -0.24
CA THR A 86 1.09 13.99 0.19
C THR A 86 1.25 14.15 1.70
N ILE A 87 2.10 13.34 2.34
CA ILE A 87 2.41 13.39 3.78
C ILE A 87 2.83 14.79 4.28
N LYS A 88 3.28 15.67 3.41
CA LYS A 88 3.66 17.05 3.75
C LYS A 88 2.47 18.01 3.89
N GLU A 89 1.26 17.59 3.54
CA GLU A 89 0.05 18.43 3.49
C GLU A 89 -0.90 18.17 4.66
N VAL A 90 -0.56 17.21 5.55
CA VAL A 90 -1.29 16.90 6.80
C VAL A 90 -0.50 17.43 7.98
#